data_AF-A0A1M3CKQ3-F1
#
_entry.id   AF-A0A1M3CKQ3-F1
#
_cell.length_a   1.000
_cell.length_b   1.000
_cell.length_c   1.000
_cell.angle_alpha   90.00
_cell.angle_beta   90.00
_cell.angle_gamma   90.00
#
_symmetry.space_group_name_H-M   'P 1'
#
loop_
_entity.id
_entity.type
_entity.pdbx_description
1 polymer ?
#
loop_
_entity_poly.entity_id
_entity_poly.type
_entity_poly.pdbx_seq_one_letter_code
_entity_poly.pdbx_strand_id
1 'polypeptide(L)' 'MTVWLRILLYVVAGWLYGSGYIGDEVKELLTADPAVAASIEAGISAAIASVPIAWWQWAKRKGWAT' A
#
# COMPACT_ATOMS: atom_id res chain seq x y z
N MET A 1 5.15 -13.61 3.61
CA MET A 1 5.95 -13.77 2.37
C MET A 1 5.07 -13.38 1.21
N THR A 2 5.09 -12.10 0.87
CA THR A 2 4.14 -11.47 -0.06
C THR A 2 4.95 -11.01 -1.27
N VAL A 3 5.58 -11.98 -1.95
CA VAL A 3 6.52 -11.76 -3.06
C VAL A 3 5.92 -10.79 -4.10
N TRP A 4 4.62 -10.91 -4.35
CA TRP A 4 3.84 -10.04 -5.22
C TRP A 4 3.84 -8.58 -4.79
N LEU A 5 3.70 -8.30 -3.50
CA LEU A 5 3.67 -6.93 -2.99
C LEU A 5 5.05 -6.28 -3.12
N ARG A 6 6.10 -7.06 -2.89
CA ARG A 6 7.49 -6.61 -3.04
C ARG A 6 7.82 -6.30 -4.50
N ILE A 7 7.40 -7.17 -5.44
CA ILE A 7 7.50 -6.92 -6.89
C ILE A 7 6.75 -5.64 -7.25
N LEU A 8 5.52 -5.47 -6.76
CA LEU A 8 4.73 -4.27 -7.01
C LEU A 8 5.41 -3.01 -6.46
N LEU A 9 6.03 -3.10 -5.29
CA LEU A 9 6.79 -2.01 -4.68
C LEU A 9 8.02 -1.63 -5.51
N TYR A 10 8.77 -2.61 -6.01
CA TYR A 10 9.90 -2.36 -6.91
C TYR A 10 9.47 -1.76 -8.25
N VAL A 11 8.35 -2.22 -8.82
CA VAL A 11 7.79 -1.69 -10.07
C VAL A 11 7.31 -0.25 -9.89
N VAL A 12 6.60 0.04 -8.79
CA VAL A 12 6.13 1.38 -8.46
C VAL A 12 7.29 2.32 -8.16
N ALA A 13 8.29 1.88 -7.40
CA ALA A 13 9.50 2.67 -7.12
C ALA A 13 10.29 2.96 -8.41
N GLY A 14 10.44 1.97 -9.29
CA GLY A 14 11.09 2.15 -10.60
C GLY A 14 10.32 3.11 -11.51
N TRP A 15 8.99 3.02 -11.51
CA TRP A 15 8.13 3.94 -12.27
C TRP A 15 8.17 5.36 -11.71
N LEU A 16 8.09 5.54 -10.39
CA LEU A 16 8.17 6.85 -9.76
C LEU A 16 9.54 7.51 -9.97
N TYR A 17 10.62 6.73 -9.95
CA TYR A 17 11.95 7.21 -10.32
C TYR A 17 12.02 7.63 -11.80
N GLY A 18 11.54 6.79 -12.73
CA GLY A 18 11.53 7.09 -14.16
C GLY A 18 10.64 8.30 -14.54
N SER A 19 9.62 8.58 -13.73
CA SER A 19 8.74 9.76 -13.88
C SER A 19 9.29 11.05 -13.27
N GLY A 20 10.45 10.99 -12.60
CA GLY A 20 11.12 12.15 -11.98
C GLY A 20 10.46 12.67 -10.70
N TYR A 21 9.45 11.97 -10.17
CA TYR A 21 8.78 12.33 -8.92
C TYR A 21 9.62 12.03 -7.66
N ILE A 22 10.67 11.22 -7.80
CA ILE A 22 11.52 10.77 -6.69
C ILE A 22 13.01 10.75 -7.10
N GLY A 23 13.91 11.24 -6.24
CA GLY A 23 15.37 11.10 -6.41
C GLY A 23 15.93 9.74 -5.95
N ASP A 24 17.19 9.44 -6.28
CA ASP A 24 17.82 8.13 -5.97
C ASP A 24 17.79 7.79 -4.47
N GLU A 25 17.89 8.77 -3.59
CA GLU A 25 17.87 8.58 -2.13
C GLU A 25 16.59 7.90 -1.64
N VAL A 26 15.42 8.35 -2.13
CA VAL A 26 14.12 7.81 -1.69
C VAL A 26 13.82 6.50 -2.40
N LYS A 27 14.30 6.30 -3.63
CA LYS A 27 14.27 4.99 -4.31
C LYS A 27 15.09 3.96 -3.53
N GLU A 28 16.30 4.30 -3.10
CA GLU A 28 17.14 3.41 -2.30
C GLU A 28 16.47 3.10 -0.96
N LEU A 29 15.88 4.09 -0.29
CA LEU A 29 15.15 3.91 0.96
C LEU A 29 13.90 3.01 0.80
N LEU A 30 13.18 3.12 -0.32
CA LEU A 30 12.05 2.24 -0.66
C LEU A 30 12.46 0.80 -1.00
N THR A 31 13.67 0.60 -1.54
CA THR A 31 14.08 -0.68 -2.15
C THR A 31 15.06 -1.47 -1.29
N ALA A 32 15.87 -0.78 -0.49
CA ALA A 32 16.92 -1.33 0.36
C ALA A 32 16.47 -1.51 1.82
N ASP A 33 15.52 -0.70 2.32
CA ASP A 33 15.06 -0.83 3.71
C ASP A 33 13.85 -1.77 3.82
N PRO A 34 14.02 -2.96 4.44
CA PRO A 34 12.93 -3.90 4.64
C PRO A 34 11.83 -3.36 5.58
N ALA A 35 12.15 -2.42 6.48
CA ALA A 35 11.16 -1.82 7.38
C ALA A 35 10.20 -0.89 6.64
N VAL A 36 10.70 -0.15 5.64
CA VAL A 36 9.89 0.74 4.78
C VAL A 36 8.99 -0.09 3.87
N ALA A 37 9.53 -1.15 3.26
CA ALA A 37 8.71 -2.08 2.49
C ALA A 37 7.60 -2.71 3.36
N ALA A 38 7.92 -3.11 4.59
CA ALA A 38 6.96 -3.68 5.53
C ALA A 38 5.89 -2.66 5.98
N SER A 39 6.23 -1.39 6.16
CA SER A 39 5.28 -0.35 6.56
C SER A 39 4.29 -0.02 5.43
N ILE A 40 4.75 0.01 4.18
CA ILE A 40 3.88 0.17 3.01
C ILE A 40 2.97 -1.04 2.85
N GLU A 41 3.52 -2.25 3.01
CA GLU A 41 2.74 -3.49 3.01
C GLU A 41 1.65 -3.48 4.07
N ALA A 42 2.00 -3.09 5.29
CA ALA A 42 1.05 -2.95 6.39
C ALA A 42 0.00 -1.87 6.09
N GLY A 43 0.40 -0.73 5.50
CA GLY A 43 -0.50 0.35 5.11
C GLY A 43 -1.52 -0.07 4.05
N ILE A 44 -1.07 -0.74 2.98
CA ILE A 44 -1.96 -1.27 1.93
C ILE A 44 -2.89 -2.34 2.49
N SER A 45 -2.35 -3.26 3.30
CA SER A 45 -3.15 -4.31 3.93
C SER A 45 -4.20 -3.73 4.87
N ALA A 46 -3.85 -2.72 5.65
CA ALA A 46 -4.77 -2.00 6.53
C ALA A 46 -5.85 -1.26 5.72
N ALA A 47 -5.48 -0.62 4.60
CA ALA A 47 -6.44 0.05 3.72
C ALA A 47 -7.45 -0.96 3.14
N ILE A 48 -6.99 -2.11 2.64
CA ILE A 48 -7.88 -3.16 2.13
C ILE A 48 -8.75 -3.73 3.25
N ALA A 49 -8.17 -4.02 4.41
CA ALA A 49 -8.91 -4.52 5.57
C ALA A 49 -9.92 -3.51 6.13
N SER A 50 -9.72 -2.21 5.87
CA SER A 50 -10.67 -1.17 6.25
C SER A 50 -11.91 -1.13 5.35
N VAL A 51 -11.85 -1.66 4.13
CA VAL A 51 -12.97 -1.63 3.16
C VAL A 51 -14.22 -2.34 3.69
N PRO A 52 -14.16 -3.60 4.20
CA PRO A 52 -15.33 -4.26 4.79
C PRO A 52 -15.92 -3.49 5.98
N ILE A 53 -15.06 -2.89 6.81
CA ILE A 53 -15.48 -2.13 7.99
C ILE A 53 -16.21 -0.86 7.56
N ALA A 54 -15.63 -0.12 6.61
CA ALA A 54 -16.23 1.08 6.05
C ALA A 54 -17.58 0.77 5.38
N TRP A 55 -17.65 -0.34 4.63
CA TRP A 55 -18.89 -0.83 4.02
C TRP A 55 -19.95 -1.15 5.07
N TRP A 56 -19.60 -1.92 6.11
CA TRP A 56 -20.52 -2.27 7.19
C TRP A 56 -21.05 -1.04 7.92
N GLN A 57 -20.17 -0.09 8.24
CA GLN A 57 -20.57 1.18 8.87
C GLN A 57 -21.53 1.97 7.98
N TRP A 58 -21.29 2.00 6.68
CA TRP A 58 -22.14 2.69 5.72
C TRP A 58 -23.49 2.00 5.54
N ALA A 59 -23.50 0.68 5.41
CA ALA A 59 -24.72 -0.11 5.24
C ALA A 59 -25.59 -0.09 6.51
N LYS A 60 -25.00 -0.10 7.71
CA LYS A 60 -25.73 0.20 8.97
C LYS A 60 -26.37 1.58 8.97
N ARG A 61 -25.66 2.62 8.51
CA ARG A 61 -26.22 3.98 8.39
C ARG A 61 -27.39 4.06 7.41
N LYS A 62 -27.43 3.18 6.40
CA LYS A 62 -28.51 3.08 5.42
C LYS A 62 -29.68 2.18 5.88
N GLY A 63 -29.61 1.59 7.07
CA GLY A 63 -30.64 0.70 7.61
C GLY A 63 -30.72 -0.63 6.87
N TRP A 64 -29.69 -1.00 6.12
CA TRP A 64 -29.64 -2.30 5.45
C TRP A 64 -29.35 -3.38 6.49
N ALA A 65 -29.98 -4.55 6.36
CA ALA A 65 -29.69 -5.71 7.18
C ALA A 65 -28.30 -6.25 6.79
N THR A 66 -27.26 -5.64 7.37
CA THR A 66 -25.86 -6.08 7.33
C THR A 66 -25.62 -7.23 8.29
#